data_AF-A0A5N6M8C0-F1
#
_entry.id   AF-A0A5N6M8C0-F1
#
_cell.length_a   1.000
_cell.length_b   1.000
_cell.length_c   1.000
_cell.angle_alpha   90.00
_cell.angle_beta   90.00
_cell.angle_gamma   90.00
#
_symmetry.space_group_name_H-M   'P 1'
#
loop_
_entity.id
_entity.type
_entity.pdbx_description
1 polymer ?
#
loop_
_entity_poly.entity_id
_entity_poly.type
_entity_poly.pdbx_seq_one_letter_code
_entity_poly.pdbx_strand_id
1 'polypeptide(L)'
;MGRYEDVEKARTKPPEELDQQAWEQLINQLFLNPDFRKRSEKNKLNRSKQRYTSFHGSKSYAQRRQMEGTGGIEVFKETHYKAGEGWANEIAESDYDIMQEELKRCTQESGDSESVNQLECMERALGQRRGHIRGVGRVVRHPTLDVSSTYPPQQGEWQNQIDERVEQLQQQLQQQLQQQQERDRERDRVMEEMSRQMEEMRRLWERQHRHDP
;
A
#
# COMPACT_ATOMS: atom_id res chain seq x y z
N MET A 1 -1.94 -24.94 -3.52
CA MET A 1 -2.96 -23.88 -3.62
C MET A 1 -4.31 -24.51 -3.40
N GLY A 2 -5.14 -23.89 -2.54
CA GLY A 2 -6.42 -24.44 -2.16
C GLY A 2 -7.39 -24.55 -3.33
N ARG A 3 -7.93 -25.74 -3.59
CA ARG A 3 -8.99 -26.00 -4.57
C ARG A 3 -10.36 -25.90 -3.89
N TYR A 4 -11.45 -25.97 -4.65
CA TYR A 4 -12.79 -26.03 -4.04
C TYR A 4 -12.96 -27.24 -3.10
N GLU A 5 -12.15 -28.29 -3.29
CA GLU A 5 -12.00 -29.43 -2.36
C GLU A 5 -11.53 -29.00 -0.95
N ASP A 6 -10.79 -27.89 -0.85
CA ASP A 6 -10.36 -27.32 0.43
C ASP A 6 -11.45 -26.51 1.13
N VAL A 7 -12.55 -26.18 0.44
CA VAL A 7 -13.67 -25.44 1.05
C VAL A 7 -14.39 -26.31 2.07
N GLU A 8 -14.64 -27.57 1.73
CA GLU A 8 -15.24 -28.52 2.67
C GLU A 8 -14.32 -28.78 3.87
N LYS A 9 -13.00 -28.84 3.63
CA LYS A 9 -12.02 -28.89 4.72
C LYS A 9 -12.01 -27.61 5.55
N ALA A 10 -12.16 -26.45 4.94
CA ALA A 10 -12.21 -25.16 5.64
C ALA A 10 -13.45 -25.06 6.53
N ARG A 11 -14.61 -25.57 6.10
CA ARG A 11 -15.85 -25.60 6.91
C ARG A 11 -15.66 -26.30 8.25
N THR A 12 -14.80 -27.32 8.33
CA THR A 12 -14.56 -28.07 9.57
C THR A 12 -13.68 -27.35 10.61
N LYS A 13 -13.20 -26.15 10.31
CA LYS A 13 -12.27 -25.40 11.16
C LYS A 13 -12.74 -23.97 11.43
N PRO A 14 -13.85 -23.78 12.17
CA PRO A 14 -14.25 -22.46 12.60
C PRO A 14 -13.23 -21.86 13.58
N PRO A 15 -12.96 -20.54 13.53
CA PRO A 15 -12.25 -19.83 14.59
C PRO A 15 -12.99 -19.92 15.93
N GLU A 16 -12.26 -19.89 17.06
CA GLU A 16 -12.86 -20.03 18.41
C GLU A 16 -13.95 -18.99 18.73
N GLU A 17 -13.86 -17.82 18.10
CA GLU A 17 -14.78 -16.69 18.29
C GLU A 17 -16.05 -16.77 17.44
N LEU A 18 -16.11 -17.70 16.47
CA LEU A 18 -17.22 -17.83 15.53
C LEU A 18 -17.91 -19.18 15.70
N ASP A 19 -19.22 -19.16 15.76
CA ASP A 19 -19.99 -20.39 15.66
C ASP A 19 -19.90 -20.98 14.23
N GLN A 20 -20.23 -22.27 14.14
CA GLN A 20 -20.15 -23.04 12.89
C GLN A 20 -21.02 -22.43 11.78
N GLN A 21 -22.19 -21.87 12.12
CA GLN A 21 -23.13 -21.34 11.15
C GLN A 21 -22.63 -20.02 10.56
N ALA A 22 -22.12 -19.11 11.40
CA ALA A 22 -21.49 -17.87 10.99
C ALA A 22 -20.25 -18.13 10.14
N TRP A 23 -19.45 -19.13 10.51
CA TRP A 23 -18.28 -19.54 9.74
C TRP A 23 -18.65 -20.06 8.34
N GLU A 24 -19.67 -20.93 8.24
CA GLU A 24 -20.16 -21.44 6.96
C GLU A 24 -20.74 -20.35 6.07
N GLN A 25 -21.45 -19.39 6.66
CA GLN A 25 -21.97 -18.22 5.93
C GLN A 25 -20.83 -17.38 5.36
N LEU A 26 -19.77 -17.12 6.13
CA LEU A 26 -18.58 -16.40 5.66
C LEU A 26 -17.89 -17.14 4.52
N ILE A 27 -17.69 -18.46 4.64
CA ILE A 27 -17.14 -19.29 3.56
C ILE A 27 -17.98 -19.15 2.29
N ASN A 28 -19.31 -19.23 2.41
CA ASN A 28 -20.22 -19.11 1.28
C ASN A 28 -20.09 -17.73 0.60
N GLN A 29 -20.06 -16.66 1.39
CA GLN A 29 -19.97 -15.29 0.89
C GLN A 29 -18.62 -14.98 0.24
N LEU A 30 -17.52 -15.46 0.82
CA LEU A 30 -16.17 -15.10 0.37
C LEU A 30 -15.68 -15.98 -0.79
N PHE A 31 -15.94 -17.29 -0.74
CA PHE A 31 -15.30 -18.26 -1.65
C PHE A 31 -16.28 -18.96 -2.60
N LEU A 32 -17.56 -19.04 -2.26
CA LEU A 32 -18.56 -19.73 -3.07
C LEU A 32 -19.50 -18.80 -3.82
N ASN A 33 -19.40 -17.48 -3.59
CA ASN A 33 -20.13 -16.47 -4.33
C ASN A 33 -19.88 -16.61 -5.86
N PRO A 34 -20.92 -16.65 -6.70
CA PRO A 34 -20.79 -16.77 -8.16
C PRO A 34 -19.82 -15.76 -8.78
N ASP A 35 -19.78 -14.52 -8.31
CA ASP A 35 -18.89 -13.49 -8.84
C ASP A 35 -17.43 -13.72 -8.46
N PHE A 36 -17.19 -14.22 -7.23
CA PHE A 36 -15.86 -14.66 -6.82
C PHE A 36 -15.39 -15.82 -7.70
N ARG A 37 -16.23 -16.83 -7.93
CA ARG A 37 -15.89 -17.99 -8.77
C ARG A 37 -15.57 -17.57 -10.20
N LYS A 38 -16.41 -16.74 -10.83
CA LYS A 38 -16.17 -16.20 -12.19
C LYS A 38 -14.83 -15.47 -12.26
N ARG A 39 -14.54 -14.62 -11.27
CA ARG A 39 -13.27 -13.87 -11.19
C ARG A 39 -12.08 -14.80 -10.99
N SER A 40 -12.21 -15.80 -10.14
CA SER A 40 -11.17 -16.81 -9.86
C SER A 40 -10.83 -17.61 -11.11
N GLU A 41 -11.83 -18.12 -11.84
CA GLU A 41 -11.62 -18.84 -13.11
C GLU A 41 -11.00 -17.94 -14.19
N LYS A 42 -11.47 -16.68 -14.30
CA LYS A 42 -10.86 -15.70 -15.20
C LYS A 42 -9.39 -15.45 -14.84
N ASN A 43 -9.08 -15.31 -13.55
CA ASN A 43 -7.70 -15.12 -13.08
C ASN A 43 -6.84 -16.36 -13.35
N LYS A 44 -7.39 -17.57 -13.20
CA LYS A 44 -6.70 -18.83 -13.54
C LYS A 44 -6.38 -18.91 -15.03
N LEU A 45 -7.34 -18.61 -15.90
CA LEU A 45 -7.15 -18.53 -17.35
C LEU A 45 -6.17 -17.41 -17.76
N ASN A 46 -6.14 -16.31 -17.02
CA ASN A 46 -5.17 -15.25 -17.26
C ASN A 46 -3.76 -15.67 -16.83
N ARG A 47 -3.62 -16.37 -15.70
CA ARG A 47 -2.33 -16.93 -15.26
C ARG A 47 -1.80 -17.98 -16.23
N SER A 48 -2.66 -18.81 -16.82
CA SER A 48 -2.22 -19.79 -17.84
C SER A 48 -1.70 -19.15 -19.13
N LYS A 49 -1.95 -17.84 -19.35
CA LYS A 49 -1.41 -17.08 -20.49
C LYS A 49 -0.08 -16.39 -20.17
N GLN A 50 0.41 -16.46 -18.93
CA GLN A 50 1.68 -15.85 -18.58
C GLN A 50 2.83 -16.58 -19.28
N ARG A 51 3.70 -15.82 -19.96
CA ARG A 51 4.89 -16.35 -20.64
C ARG A 51 5.85 -17.03 -19.67
N TYR A 52 5.97 -16.46 -18.48
CA TYR A 52 6.77 -17.01 -17.39
C TYR A 52 5.84 -17.34 -16.24
N THR A 53 5.80 -18.62 -15.87
CA THR A 53 5.44 -19.02 -14.52
C THR A 53 6.56 -18.59 -13.59
N SER A 54 6.26 -18.19 -12.36
CA SER A 54 7.29 -17.72 -11.44
C SER A 54 7.17 -18.38 -10.08
N PHE A 55 8.32 -18.52 -9.44
CA PHE A 55 8.44 -19.06 -8.08
C PHE A 55 8.42 -17.95 -7.02
N HIS A 56 8.17 -16.71 -7.41
CA HIS A 56 8.16 -15.60 -6.48
C HIS A 56 6.90 -15.64 -5.59
N GLY A 57 7.10 -15.52 -4.28
CA GLY A 57 6.03 -15.47 -3.29
C GLY A 57 5.25 -14.14 -3.32
N SER A 58 5.07 -13.52 -2.16
CA SER A 58 4.31 -12.27 -2.01
C SER A 58 5.01 -11.03 -2.59
N LYS A 59 6.33 -11.09 -2.83
CA LYS A 59 7.09 -9.98 -3.40
C LYS A 59 7.07 -10.04 -4.93
N SER A 60 6.73 -8.92 -5.56
CA SER A 60 6.81 -8.80 -7.02
C SER A 60 8.26 -8.73 -7.51
N TYR A 61 8.49 -9.11 -8.78
CA TYR A 61 9.79 -8.97 -9.43
C TYR A 61 10.38 -7.54 -9.34
N ALA A 62 9.55 -6.53 -9.59
CA ALA A 62 9.96 -5.13 -9.54
C ALA A 62 10.41 -4.71 -8.13
N GLN A 63 9.65 -5.12 -7.11
CA GLN A 63 10.01 -4.86 -5.71
C GLN A 63 11.34 -5.54 -5.34
N ARG A 64 11.54 -6.79 -5.80
CA ARG A 64 12.78 -7.54 -5.53
C ARG A 64 14.01 -6.82 -6.08
N ARG A 65 13.96 -6.37 -7.34
CA ARG A 65 15.05 -5.57 -7.94
C ARG A 65 15.36 -4.29 -7.19
N GLN A 66 14.33 -3.57 -6.73
CA GLN A 66 14.52 -2.32 -6.01
C GLN A 66 15.14 -2.54 -4.62
N MET A 67 14.79 -3.64 -3.96
CA MET A 67 15.25 -3.93 -2.59
C MET A 67 16.63 -4.61 -2.56
N GLU A 68 16.92 -5.49 -3.50
CA GLU A 68 18.08 -6.38 -3.41
C GLU A 68 19.31 -5.84 -4.14
N GLY A 69 19.18 -4.74 -4.91
CA GLY A 69 20.30 -4.10 -5.61
C GLY A 69 21.01 -5.00 -6.63
N THR A 70 20.46 -6.19 -6.87
CA THR A 70 20.98 -7.21 -7.77
C THR A 70 20.65 -6.88 -9.21
N GLY A 71 21.55 -7.31 -10.10
CA GLY A 71 21.39 -7.15 -11.53
C GLY A 71 20.06 -7.74 -12.03
N GLY A 72 19.49 -7.12 -13.07
CA GLY A 72 18.22 -7.55 -13.64
C GLY A 72 18.21 -9.02 -14.08
N ILE A 73 19.35 -9.56 -14.51
CA ILE A 73 19.47 -10.93 -15.03
C ILE A 73 19.57 -11.94 -13.88
N GLU A 74 20.29 -11.62 -12.80
CA GLU A 74 20.32 -12.47 -11.60
C GLU A 74 18.92 -12.61 -10.99
N VAL A 75 18.18 -11.51 -10.85
CA VAL A 75 16.81 -11.53 -10.33
C VAL A 75 15.88 -12.37 -11.21
N PHE A 76 16.10 -12.37 -12.53
CA PHE A 76 15.37 -13.26 -13.43
C PHE A 76 15.58 -14.73 -13.08
N LYS A 77 16.83 -15.16 -12.90
CA LYS A 77 17.14 -16.54 -12.50
C LYS A 77 16.50 -16.89 -11.17
N GLU A 78 16.65 -16.06 -10.15
CA GLU A 78 16.11 -16.33 -8.81
C GLU A 78 14.57 -16.39 -8.76
N THR A 79 13.88 -15.81 -9.74
CA THR A 79 12.42 -15.80 -9.81
C THR A 79 11.85 -16.90 -10.70
N HIS A 80 12.67 -17.48 -11.57
CA HIS A 80 12.25 -18.45 -12.59
C HIS A 80 13.02 -19.77 -12.54
N TYR A 81 13.98 -19.93 -11.63
CA TYR A 81 14.69 -21.17 -11.37
C TYR A 81 14.61 -21.53 -9.88
N LYS A 82 14.38 -22.82 -9.61
CA LYS A 82 14.41 -23.37 -8.25
C LYS A 82 15.33 -24.58 -8.19
N ALA A 83 16.28 -24.55 -7.27
CA ALA A 83 17.20 -25.68 -7.08
C ALA A 83 16.42 -26.97 -6.79
N GLY A 84 16.71 -28.03 -7.55
CA GLY A 84 16.03 -29.33 -7.47
C GLY A 84 14.75 -29.46 -8.29
N GLU A 85 14.08 -28.35 -8.64
CA GLU A 85 12.89 -28.35 -9.53
C GLU A 85 13.19 -27.84 -10.95
N GLY A 86 14.27 -27.08 -11.13
CA GLY A 86 14.70 -26.55 -12.42
C GLY A 86 14.06 -25.22 -12.78
N TRP A 87 13.99 -24.94 -14.08
CA TRP A 87 13.35 -23.74 -14.62
C TRP A 87 11.83 -23.81 -14.55
N ALA A 88 11.19 -22.66 -14.40
CA ALA A 88 9.73 -22.55 -14.29
C ALA A 88 9.02 -23.00 -15.56
N ASN A 89 9.66 -22.83 -16.72
CA ASN A 89 9.32 -23.42 -18.01
C ASN A 89 10.51 -23.32 -18.98
N GLU A 90 10.44 -24.03 -20.11
CA GLU A 90 11.47 -24.04 -21.16
C GLU A 90 11.73 -22.65 -21.76
N ILE A 91 10.70 -21.80 -21.81
CA ILE A 91 10.84 -20.43 -22.33
C ILE A 91 11.72 -19.59 -21.39
N ALA A 92 11.60 -19.78 -20.07
CA ALA A 92 12.41 -19.06 -19.09
C ALA A 92 13.88 -19.48 -19.18
N GLU A 93 14.16 -20.76 -19.39
CA GLU A 93 15.52 -21.26 -19.62
C GLU A 93 16.12 -20.64 -20.89
N SER A 94 15.42 -20.77 -22.03
CA SER A 94 15.89 -20.21 -23.30
C SER A 94 16.06 -18.69 -23.25
N ASP A 95 15.11 -17.96 -22.67
CA ASP A 95 15.21 -16.51 -22.53
C ASP A 95 16.39 -16.13 -21.60
N TYR A 96 16.69 -16.92 -20.56
CA TYR A 96 17.85 -16.71 -19.69
C TYR A 96 19.18 -16.88 -20.43
N ASP A 97 19.29 -17.91 -21.28
CA ASP A 97 20.50 -18.12 -22.09
C ASP A 97 20.74 -16.96 -23.06
N ILE A 98 19.67 -16.47 -23.72
CA ILE A 98 19.75 -15.27 -24.59
C ILE A 98 20.21 -14.05 -23.79
N MET A 99 19.68 -13.83 -22.58
CA MET A 99 20.11 -12.74 -21.71
C MET A 99 21.59 -12.85 -21.30
N GLN A 100 22.08 -14.06 -21.05
CA GLN A 100 23.48 -14.30 -20.71
C GLN A 100 24.42 -14.05 -21.90
N GLU A 101 24.03 -14.44 -23.11
CA GLU A 101 24.78 -14.14 -24.34
C GLU A 101 24.84 -12.63 -24.60
N GLU A 102 23.71 -11.94 -24.45
CA GLU A 102 23.64 -10.49 -24.59
C GLU A 102 24.47 -9.75 -23.55
N LEU A 103 24.45 -10.21 -22.29
CA LEU A 103 25.30 -9.66 -21.24
C LEU A 103 26.79 -9.78 -21.62
N LYS A 104 27.22 -10.95 -22.10
CA LYS A 104 28.61 -11.17 -22.54
C LYS A 104 28.99 -10.21 -23.68
N ARG A 105 28.09 -10.00 -24.65
CA ARG A 105 28.31 -9.05 -25.74
C ARG A 105 28.43 -7.62 -25.23
N CYS A 106 27.50 -7.19 -24.37
CA CYS A 106 27.54 -5.87 -23.72
C CYS A 106 28.88 -5.64 -22.98
N THR A 107 29.37 -6.64 -22.23
CA THR A 107 30.65 -6.56 -21.50
C THR A 107 31.86 -6.46 -22.44
N GLN A 108 31.83 -7.14 -23.59
CA GLN A 108 32.89 -7.03 -24.59
C GLN A 108 32.91 -5.66 -25.28
N GLU A 109 31.73 -5.06 -25.51
CA GLU A 109 31.59 -3.72 -26.08
C GLU A 109 32.02 -2.61 -25.11
N SER A 110 31.72 -2.73 -23.81
CA SER A 110 32.06 -1.72 -22.81
C SER A 110 33.53 -1.77 -22.35
N GLY A 111 34.17 -2.94 -22.41
CA GLY A 111 35.52 -3.17 -21.88
C GLY A 111 35.60 -3.17 -20.35
N ASP A 112 34.49 -2.87 -19.66
CA ASP A 112 34.32 -2.88 -18.22
C ASP A 112 32.99 -3.56 -17.87
N SER A 113 33.06 -4.64 -17.09
CA SER A 113 31.90 -5.45 -16.74
C SER A 113 31.03 -4.82 -15.65
N GLU A 114 31.55 -3.89 -14.85
CA GLU A 114 30.80 -3.27 -13.74
C GLU A 114 29.88 -2.14 -14.20
N SER A 115 30.15 -1.56 -15.37
CA SER A 115 29.33 -0.48 -15.95
C SER A 115 28.21 -0.97 -16.87
N VAL A 116 28.08 -2.28 -17.12
CA VAL A 116 27.06 -2.83 -18.01
C VAL A 116 25.67 -2.73 -17.38
N ASN A 117 24.80 -1.95 -18.01
CA ASN A 117 23.40 -1.86 -17.62
C ASN A 117 22.65 -3.13 -18.04
N GLN A 118 22.52 -4.07 -17.10
CA GLN A 118 21.83 -5.33 -17.36
C GLN A 118 20.38 -5.16 -17.85
N LEU A 119 19.67 -4.09 -17.44
CA LEU A 119 18.30 -3.86 -17.92
C LEU A 119 18.27 -3.54 -19.42
N GLU A 120 19.27 -2.83 -19.92
CA GLU A 120 19.42 -2.57 -21.34
C GLU A 120 19.77 -3.85 -22.10
N CYS A 121 20.64 -4.70 -21.57
CA CYS A 121 20.95 -5.99 -22.19
C CYS A 121 19.71 -6.91 -22.20
N MET A 122 18.88 -6.91 -21.15
CA MET A 122 17.59 -7.61 -21.15
C MET A 122 16.59 -7.03 -22.17
N GLU A 123 16.57 -5.71 -22.34
CA GLU A 123 15.76 -5.06 -23.37
C GLU A 123 16.21 -5.44 -24.78
N ARG A 124 17.52 -5.52 -25.03
CA ARG A 124 18.09 -6.00 -26.30
C ARG A 124 17.78 -7.48 -26.52
N ALA A 125 17.93 -8.32 -25.49
CA ALA A 125 17.72 -9.76 -25.53
C ALA A 125 16.26 -10.14 -25.81
N LEU A 126 15.33 -9.62 -25.00
CA LEU A 126 13.94 -10.07 -24.99
C LEU A 126 12.98 -9.07 -25.64
N GLY A 127 13.44 -7.85 -25.90
CA GLY A 127 12.64 -6.77 -26.45
C GLY A 127 11.67 -6.13 -25.46
N GLN A 128 10.97 -5.10 -25.95
CA GLN A 128 9.98 -4.34 -25.19
C GLN A 128 8.56 -4.50 -25.75
N ARG A 129 7.54 -4.35 -24.88
CA ARG A 129 6.15 -4.10 -25.26
C ARG A 129 5.59 -2.93 -24.47
N ARG A 130 5.13 -1.86 -25.15
CA ARG A 130 4.42 -0.69 -24.56
C ARG A 130 4.85 -0.36 -23.11
N GLY A 131 6.09 0.09 -22.91
CA GLY A 131 6.62 0.49 -21.59
C GLY A 131 6.96 -0.65 -20.61
N HIS A 132 7.03 -1.89 -21.10
CA HIS A 132 7.41 -3.07 -20.31
C HIS A 132 8.52 -3.83 -21.02
N ILE A 133 9.65 -4.10 -20.35
CA ILE A 133 10.68 -5.01 -20.85
C ILE A 133 10.22 -6.44 -20.58
N ARG A 134 10.34 -7.34 -21.55
CA ARG A 134 9.99 -8.76 -21.36
C ARG A 134 10.88 -9.39 -20.29
N GLY A 135 10.31 -10.28 -19.47
CA GLY A 135 11.00 -10.89 -18.31
C GLY A 135 11.19 -9.96 -17.10
N VAL A 136 11.07 -8.65 -17.32
CA VAL A 136 11.34 -7.59 -16.33
C VAL A 136 10.07 -6.95 -15.78
N GLY A 137 9.03 -6.79 -16.62
CA GLY A 137 7.82 -6.07 -16.26
C GLY A 137 7.91 -4.56 -16.56
N ARG A 138 7.12 -3.74 -15.85
CA ARG A 138 7.15 -2.28 -16.04
C ARG A 138 8.53 -1.74 -15.71
N VAL A 139 9.06 -0.96 -16.63
CA VAL A 139 10.27 -0.18 -16.37
C VAL A 139 9.82 1.25 -16.19
N VAL A 140 9.99 1.73 -14.98
CA VAL A 140 9.78 3.13 -14.63
C VAL A 140 10.83 3.91 -15.41
N ARG A 141 10.43 4.52 -16.52
CA ARG A 141 11.29 5.49 -17.23
C ARG A 141 11.46 6.66 -16.27
N HIS A 142 12.65 6.76 -15.69
CA HIS A 142 13.04 7.69 -14.62
C HIS A 142 12.40 7.38 -13.28
N PRO A 143 13.17 7.18 -12.18
CA PRO A 143 12.62 7.01 -10.85
C PRO A 143 11.96 8.33 -10.43
N THR A 144 10.71 8.54 -10.82
CA THR A 144 9.82 9.39 -10.05
C THR A 144 9.56 8.61 -8.78
N LEU A 145 9.98 9.16 -7.65
CA LEU A 145 9.91 8.62 -6.29
C LEU A 145 8.50 8.27 -5.79
N ASP A 146 7.52 8.22 -6.68
CA ASP A 146 6.12 8.08 -6.29
C ASP A 146 5.36 7.26 -7.34
N VAL A 147 5.30 5.94 -7.13
CA VAL A 147 4.37 5.08 -7.85
C VAL A 147 3.75 4.11 -6.85
N SER A 148 2.79 4.61 -6.06
CA SER A 148 1.64 3.79 -5.69
C SER A 148 0.55 3.93 -6.75
N SER A 149 -0.11 2.81 -7.00
CA SER A 149 -0.96 2.52 -8.14
C SER A 149 -2.24 3.36 -8.20
N THR A 150 -2.74 3.53 -9.44
CA THR A 150 -4.06 4.03 -9.87
C THR A 150 -4.21 5.56 -9.86
N TYR A 151 -4.16 6.20 -11.03
CA TYR A 151 -4.97 7.34 -11.54
C TYR A 151 -4.18 8.14 -12.62
N PRO A 152 -4.84 8.74 -13.64
CA PRO A 152 -4.19 9.55 -14.67
C PRO A 152 -3.65 10.90 -14.13
N PRO A 153 -2.83 11.65 -14.89
CA PRO A 153 -2.07 12.79 -14.39
C PRO A 153 -2.98 14.01 -14.14
N GLN A 154 -3.45 14.17 -12.90
CA GLN A 154 -4.02 15.41 -12.33
C GLN A 154 -3.24 15.85 -11.08
N GLN A 155 -1.97 15.43 -10.97
CA GLN A 155 -1.21 15.48 -9.73
C GLN A 155 -0.98 16.92 -9.20
N GLY A 156 -0.81 17.91 -10.08
CA GLY A 156 -0.65 19.31 -9.66
C GLY A 156 -1.92 19.94 -9.09
N GLU A 157 -3.07 19.70 -9.70
CA GLU A 157 -4.36 20.24 -9.23
C GLU A 157 -4.81 19.57 -7.94
N TRP A 158 -4.58 18.25 -7.81
CA TRP A 158 -4.92 17.50 -6.61
C TRP A 158 -4.02 17.87 -5.43
N GLN A 159 -2.72 18.08 -5.66
CA GLN A 159 -1.79 18.51 -4.61
C GLN A 159 -2.18 19.89 -4.08
N ASN A 160 -2.44 20.86 -4.98
CA ASN A 160 -2.92 22.18 -4.59
C ASN A 160 -4.25 22.12 -3.83
N GLN A 161 -5.19 21.25 -4.25
CA GLN A 161 -6.47 21.09 -3.57
C GLN A 161 -6.34 20.43 -2.19
N ILE A 162 -5.38 19.52 -2.01
CA ILE A 162 -5.05 18.94 -0.71
C ILE A 162 -4.41 19.99 0.18
N ASP A 163 -3.45 20.75 -0.33
CA ASP A 163 -2.75 21.80 0.41
C ASP A 163 -3.74 22.90 0.85
N GLU A 164 -4.63 23.35 -0.04
CA GLU A 164 -5.73 24.28 0.29
C GLU A 164 -6.67 23.70 1.36
N ARG A 165 -6.99 22.41 1.30
CA ARG A 165 -7.84 21.75 2.32
C ARG A 165 -7.12 21.63 3.66
N VAL A 166 -5.82 21.37 3.65
CA VAL A 166 -5.00 21.31 4.87
C VAL A 166 -4.90 22.69 5.51
N GLU A 167 -4.68 23.74 4.71
CA GLU A 167 -4.68 25.13 5.19
C GLU A 167 -6.05 25.54 5.75
N GLN A 168 -7.14 25.20 5.06
CA GLN A 168 -8.50 25.46 5.56
C GLN A 168 -8.77 24.75 6.90
N LEU A 169 -8.36 23.48 7.03
CA LEU A 169 -8.51 22.72 8.27
C LEU A 169 -7.67 23.31 9.40
N GLN A 170 -6.44 23.75 9.12
CA GLN A 170 -5.62 24.44 10.12
C GLN A 170 -6.25 25.76 10.56
N GLN A 171 -6.77 26.57 9.63
CA GLN A 171 -7.45 27.82 9.96
C GLN A 171 -8.73 27.57 10.79
N GLN A 172 -9.53 26.57 10.45
CA GLN A 172 -10.71 26.20 11.23
C GLN A 172 -10.35 25.77 12.66
N LEU A 173 -9.31 24.95 12.82
CA LEU A 173 -8.85 24.50 14.12
C LEU A 173 -8.35 25.68 14.97
N GLN A 174 -7.61 26.60 14.36
CA GLN A 174 -7.10 27.79 15.04
C GLN A 174 -8.24 28.72 15.48
N GLN A 175 -9.26 28.93 14.64
CA GLN A 175 -10.46 29.70 15.01
C GLN A 175 -11.24 29.03 16.13
N GLN A 176 -11.42 27.70 16.10
CA GLN A 176 -12.10 26.99 17.19
C GLN A 176 -11.37 27.15 18.52
N LEU A 177 -10.03 27.06 18.51
CA LEU A 177 -9.22 27.23 19.71
C LEU A 177 -9.34 28.66 20.27
N GLN A 178 -9.37 29.68 19.41
CA GLN A 178 -9.52 31.07 19.81
C GLN A 178 -10.90 31.33 20.43
N GLN A 179 -11.97 30.83 19.82
CA GLN A 179 -13.32 30.92 20.39
C GLN A 179 -13.42 30.20 21.73
N GLN A 180 -12.76 29.05 21.88
CA GLN A 180 -12.74 28.33 23.15
C GLN A 180 -12.04 29.14 24.24
N GLN A 181 -10.89 29.74 23.94
CA GLN A 181 -10.19 30.62 24.88
C GLN A 181 -11.02 31.86 25.25
N GLU A 182 -11.74 32.45 24.30
CA GLU A 182 -12.62 33.60 24.59
C GLU A 182 -13.80 33.20 25.48
N ARG A 183 -14.46 32.08 25.19
CA ARG A 183 -15.52 31.55 26.05
C ARG A 183 -15.01 31.24 27.45
N ASP A 184 -13.82 30.70 27.57
CA ASP A 184 -13.24 30.38 28.88
C ASP A 184 -12.86 31.65 29.65
N ARG A 185 -12.32 32.68 28.97
CA ARG A 185 -12.09 34.00 29.59
C ARG A 185 -13.38 34.69 30.03
N GLU A 186 -14.44 34.57 29.23
CA GLU A 186 -15.74 35.15 29.57
C GLU A 186 -16.37 34.42 30.76
N ARG A 187 -16.27 33.09 30.79
CA ARG A 187 -16.65 32.27 31.97
C ARG A 187 -15.88 32.70 33.21
N ASP A 188 -14.57 32.90 33.10
CA ASP A 188 -13.75 33.35 34.23
C ASP A 188 -14.18 34.73 34.74
N ARG A 189 -14.46 35.67 33.83
CA ARG A 189 -14.97 37.00 34.19
C ARG A 189 -16.33 36.93 34.90
N VAL A 190 -17.27 36.15 34.36
CA VAL A 190 -18.59 35.95 34.96
C VAL A 190 -18.48 35.29 36.33
N MET A 191 -17.59 34.31 36.49
CA MET A 191 -17.33 33.66 37.77
C MET A 191 -16.71 34.62 38.80
N GLU A 192 -15.82 35.51 38.37
CA GLU A 192 -15.22 36.52 39.24
C GLU A 192 -16.26 37.56 39.70
N GLU A 193 -17.10 38.03 38.79
CA GLU A 193 -18.18 38.98 39.11
C GLU A 193 -19.23 38.35 40.05
N MET A 194 -19.63 37.11 39.78
CA MET A 194 -20.54 36.37 40.66
C MET A 194 -19.93 36.13 42.05
N SER A 195 -18.63 35.87 42.13
CA SER A 195 -17.92 35.74 43.41
C SER A 195 -17.93 37.05 44.20
N ARG A 196 -17.67 38.20 43.53
CA ARG A 196 -17.76 39.53 44.16
C ARG A 196 -19.17 39.83 44.66
N GLN A 197 -20.20 39.53 43.87
CA GLN A 197 -21.60 39.69 44.29
C GLN A 197 -21.94 38.82 45.51
N MET A 198 -21.48 37.57 45.54
CA MET A 198 -21.68 36.69 46.70
C MET A 198 -20.99 37.22 47.96
N GLU A 199 -19.77 37.77 47.83
CA GLU A 199 -19.07 38.39 48.96
C GLU A 199 -19.79 39.64 49.47
N GLU A 200 -20.31 40.49 48.58
CA GLU A 200 -21.10 41.66 48.96
C GLU A 200 -22.40 41.25 49.67
N MET A 201 -23.11 40.26 49.13
CA MET A 201 -24.33 39.72 49.74
C MET A 201 -24.05 39.12 51.12
N ARG A 202 -22.94 38.38 51.27
CA ARG A 202 -22.48 37.87 52.56
C ARG A 202 -22.20 39.01 53.55
N ARG A 203 -21.49 40.06 53.13
CA ARG A 203 -21.20 41.24 53.98
C ARG A 203 -22.46 42.01 54.38
N LEU A 204 -23.48 42.06 53.51
CA LEU A 204 -24.77 42.66 53.84
C LEU A 204 -25.54 41.81 54.85
N TRP A 205 -25.57 40.50 54.65
CA TRP A 205 -26.18 39.55 55.58
C TRP A 205 -25.52 39.59 56.96
N GLU A 206 -24.17 39.61 57.03
CA GLU A 206 -23.42 39.74 58.29
C GLU A 206 -23.64 41.09 58.99
N ARG A 207 -23.83 42.18 58.22
CA ARG A 207 -24.17 43.50 58.80
C ARG A 207 -25.57 43.52 59.39
N GLN A 208 -26.53 42.88 58.73
CA GLN A 208 -27.92 42.86 59.18
C GLN A 208 -28.10 42.00 60.43
N HIS A 209 -27.31 40.93 60.58
CA HIS A 209 -27.29 40.07 61.77
C HIS A 209 -26.33 40.52 62.89
N ARG A 210 -25.57 41.62 62.73
CA ARG A 210 -24.79 42.26 63.82
C ARG A 210 -25.60 43.25 64.66
N HIS A 211 -26.90 43.40 64.38
CA HIS A 211 -27.79 44.34 65.06
C HIS A 211 -29.00 43.69 65.75
N ASP A 212 -28.95 42.39 66.03
CA ASP A 212 -29.85 41.74 66.99
C ASP A 212 -29.10 41.45 68.31
N PRO A 213 -29.24 42.31 69.35
CA PRO A 213 -29.06 41.94 70.74
C PRO A 213 -30.23 41.12 71.29
#